data_AF-A0A848UW59-F1
#
_entry.id   AF-A0A848UW59-F1
#
_cell.length_a   1.000
_cell.length_b   1.000
_cell.length_c   1.000
_cell.angle_alpha   90.00
_cell.angle_beta   90.00
_cell.angle_gamma   90.00
#
_symmetry.space_group_name_H-M   'P 1'
#
loop_
_entity.id
_entity.type
_entity.pdbx_description
1 polymer ?
#
loop_
_entity_poly.entity_id
_entity_poly.type
_entity_poly.pdbx_seq_one_letter_code
_entity_poly.pdbx_strand_id
1 'polypeptide(L)'
;MILSKGVRLMLAASFTFALMNVFVKAVPHIPAVEIILFRSVISLIISAYMLARQSVSIWGNNKPILIARGVSGAIALLIFFELLQQIPLATASSLAYLAPIFTTIIGIFLVGEKVKPI
;
A
#
# COMPACT_ATOMS: atom_id res chain seq x y z
N MET A 1 3.29 -30.89 7.67
CA MET A 1 3.14 -29.45 8.01
C MET A 1 2.96 -28.67 6.71
N ILE A 2 1.76 -28.68 6.14
CA ILE A 2 1.50 -28.11 4.81
C ILE A 2 1.09 -26.65 5.04
N LEU A 3 1.98 -25.70 4.71
CA LEU A 3 1.65 -24.28 4.76
C LEU A 3 0.36 -24.03 3.95
N SER A 4 -0.62 -23.41 4.61
CA SER A 4 -1.85 -22.93 3.95
C SER A 4 -1.51 -22.02 2.77
N LYS A 5 -2.32 -22.05 1.71
CA LYS A 5 -2.16 -21.21 0.51
C LYS A 5 -1.97 -19.72 0.87
N GLY A 6 -2.68 -19.24 1.91
CA GLY A 6 -2.56 -17.86 2.39
C GLY A 6 -1.18 -17.53 2.97
N VAL A 7 -0.59 -18.43 3.75
CA VAL A 7 0.74 -18.22 4.35
C VAL A 7 1.82 -18.16 3.27
N ARG A 8 1.73 -19.01 2.23
CA ARG A 8 2.67 -18.96 1.10
C ARG A 8 2.58 -17.64 0.32
N LEU A 9 1.36 -17.14 0.11
CA LEU A 9 1.15 -15.85 -0.56
C LEU A 9 1.67 -14.69 0.27
N MET A 10 1.47 -14.71 1.60
CA MET A 10 2.02 -13.70 2.50
C MET A 10 3.56 -13.69 2.48
N LEU A 11 4.21 -14.85 2.58
CA LEU A 11 5.67 -14.93 2.52
C LEU A 11 6.22 -14.39 1.20
N ALA A 12 5.61 -14.77 0.07
CA ALA A 12 5.99 -14.25 -1.24
C ALA A 12 5.80 -12.72 -1.33
N ALA A 13 4.68 -12.20 -0.81
CA ALA A 13 4.41 -10.77 -0.78
C ALA A 13 5.45 -10.02 0.08
N SER A 14 5.73 -10.48 1.30
CA SER A 14 6.72 -9.87 2.19
C SER A 14 8.13 -9.90 1.58
N PHE A 15 8.51 -11.00 0.94
CA PHE A 15 9.80 -11.11 0.25
C PHE A 15 9.92 -10.10 -0.91
N THR A 16 8.89 -10.01 -1.75
CA THR A 16 8.86 -9.08 -2.88
C THR A 16 8.87 -7.63 -2.40
N PHE A 17 8.19 -7.34 -1.28
CA PHE A 17 8.17 -6.01 -0.68
C PHE A 17 9.53 -5.62 -0.09
N ALA A 18 10.23 -6.56 0.56
CA ALA A 18 11.59 -6.33 1.03
C ALA A 18 12.55 -6.04 -0.13
N LEU A 19 12.45 -6.82 -1.22
CA LEU A 19 13.26 -6.64 -2.41
C LEU A 19 13.03 -5.27 -3.06
N MET A 20 11.76 -4.82 -3.12
CA MET A 20 11.41 -3.47 -3.58
C MET A 20 12.13 -2.38 -2.77
N ASN A 21 12.12 -2.45 -1.43
CA ASN A 21 12.79 -1.46 -0.57
C ASN A 21 14.31 -1.43 -0.82
N VAL A 22 14.93 -2.58 -1.05
CA VAL A 22 16.36 -2.66 -1.38
C VAL A 22 16.66 -1.99 -2.72
N PHE A 23 15.88 -2.27 -3.77
CA PHE A 23 16.09 -1.65 -5.08
C PHE A 23 15.87 -0.14 -5.08
N VAL A 24 14.84 0.35 -4.37
CA VAL A 24 14.60 1.79 -4.20
C VAL A 24 15.80 2.46 -3.55
N LYS A 25 16.39 1.83 -2.53
CA LYS A 25 17.58 2.35 -1.84
C LYS A 25 18.86 2.23 -2.68
N ALA A 26 18.96 1.22 -3.53
CA ALA A 26 20.11 1.01 -4.44
C ALA A 26 20.15 2.02 -5.59
N VAL A 27 19.06 2.75 -5.84
CA VAL A 27 18.96 3.77 -6.89
C VAL A 27 18.69 5.15 -6.27
N PRO A 28 19.66 5.75 -5.55
CA PRO A 28 19.46 7.02 -4.85
C PRO A 28 19.38 8.23 -5.81
N HIS A 29 19.73 8.05 -7.08
CA HIS A 29 19.79 9.11 -8.09
C HIS A 29 18.44 9.40 -8.75
N ILE A 30 17.46 8.48 -8.62
CA ILE A 30 16.12 8.67 -9.21
C ILE A 30 15.21 9.29 -8.14
N PRO A 31 14.53 10.41 -8.44
CA PRO A 31 13.53 11.00 -7.55
C PRO A 31 12.46 9.99 -7.19
N ALA A 32 12.05 9.95 -5.92
CA ALA A 32 11.07 8.98 -5.45
C ALA A 32 9.71 9.11 -6.17
N VAL A 33 9.36 10.32 -6.61
CA VAL A 33 8.18 10.61 -7.43
C VAL A 33 8.20 9.82 -8.75
N GLU A 34 9.34 9.70 -9.41
CA GLU A 34 9.46 8.93 -10.67
C GLU A 34 9.27 7.43 -10.42
N ILE A 35 9.88 6.91 -9.35
CA ILE A 35 9.72 5.51 -8.94
C ILE A 35 8.24 5.19 -8.66
N ILE A 36 7.54 6.08 -7.94
CA ILE A 36 6.10 5.95 -7.66
C ILE A 36 5.29 5.98 -8.95
N LEU A 37 5.62 6.87 -9.89
CA LEU A 37 4.93 6.95 -11.18
C LEU A 37 5.06 5.65 -11.96
N PHE A 38 6.28 5.15 -12.18
CA PHE A 38 6.50 3.89 -12.89
C PHE A 38 5.81 2.71 -12.21
N ARG A 39 5.90 2.61 -10.88
CA ARG A 39 5.21 1.58 -10.09
C ARG A 39 3.69 1.68 -10.26
N SER A 40 3.13 2.89 -10.22
CA SER A 40 1.69 3.14 -10.31
C SER A 40 1.16 2.83 -11.71
N VAL A 41 1.92 3.12 -12.76
CA VAL A 41 1.58 2.77 -14.15
C VAL A 41 1.55 1.24 -14.33
N ILE A 42 2.58 0.53 -13.85
CA ILE A 42 2.60 -0.94 -13.94
C ILE A 42 1.42 -1.54 -13.14
N SER A 43 1.18 -1.04 -11.93
CA SER A 43 0.05 -1.46 -11.09
C SER A 43 -1.29 -1.19 -11.77
N LEU A 44 -1.44 -0.04 -12.45
CA LEU A 44 -2.64 0.33 -13.19
C LEU A 44 -2.89 -0.62 -14.36
N ILE A 45 -1.85 -0.93 -15.14
CA ILE A 45 -1.96 -1.86 -16.29
C ILE A 45 -2.36 -3.26 -15.81
N ILE A 46 -1.71 -3.78 -14.77
CA ILE A 46 -2.02 -5.10 -14.21
C ILE A 46 -3.45 -5.10 -13.65
N SER A 47 -3.84 -4.07 -12.90
CA SER A 47 -5.17 -3.95 -12.32
C SER A 47 -6.25 -3.87 -13.41
N ALA A 48 -6.01 -3.07 -14.46
CA ALA A 48 -6.92 -2.95 -15.60
C ALA A 48 -7.07 -4.27 -16.36
N TYR A 49 -5.97 -4.99 -16.58
CA TYR A 49 -5.99 -6.32 -17.20
C TYR A 49 -6.76 -7.34 -16.36
N MET A 50 -6.57 -7.34 -15.04
CA MET A 50 -7.30 -8.23 -14.12
C MET A 50 -8.79 -7.88 -14.06
N LEU A 51 -9.15 -6.60 -14.02
CA LEU A 51 -10.53 -6.12 -14.06
C LEU A 51 -11.21 -6.52 -15.36
N ALA A 52 -10.53 -6.37 -16.50
CA ALA A 52 -11.03 -6.80 -17.80
C ALA A 52 -11.26 -8.32 -17.86
N ARG A 53 -10.37 -9.14 -17.26
CA ARG A 53 -10.56 -10.60 -17.17
C ARG A 53 -11.70 -11.03 -16.26
N GLN A 54 -12.02 -10.26 -15.23
CA GLN A 54 -13.08 -10.61 -14.26
C GLN A 54 -14.45 -9.98 -14.62
N SER A 55 -14.55 -9.22 -15.72
CA SER A 55 -15.76 -8.52 -16.16
C SER A 55 -16.40 -7.65 -15.07
N VAL A 56 -15.57 -7.09 -14.17
CA VAL A 56 -16.03 -6.22 -13.08
C VAL A 56 -16.04 -4.78 -13.58
N SER A 57 -17.13 -4.06 -13.29
CA SER A 57 -17.23 -2.64 -13.63
C SER A 57 -16.10 -1.84 -12.99
N ILE A 58 -15.33 -1.16 -13.83
CA ILE A 58 -14.16 -0.32 -13.47
C ILE A 58 -14.52 0.75 -12.42
N TRP A 59 -15.77 1.19 -12.41
CA TRP A 59 -16.28 2.23 -11.52
C TRP A 59 -16.95 1.69 -10.25
N GLY A 60 -17.10 0.37 -10.13
CA GLY A 60 -17.78 -0.28 -9.01
C GLY A 60 -19.20 0.26 -8.78
N ASN A 61 -19.75 -0.06 -7.61
CA ASN A 61 -21.07 0.42 -7.16
C ASN A 61 -20.96 1.74 -6.37
N ASN A 62 -19.84 1.96 -5.67
CA ASN A 62 -19.60 3.11 -4.78
C ASN A 62 -18.42 3.97 -5.24
N LYS A 63 -18.65 4.72 -6.32
CA LYS A 63 -17.73 5.70 -6.94
C LYS A 63 -17.03 6.64 -5.94
N PRO A 64 -17.72 7.26 -4.96
CA PRO A 64 -17.06 8.22 -4.05
C PRO A 64 -16.06 7.54 -3.11
N ILE A 65 -16.35 6.33 -2.62
CA ILE A 65 -15.43 5.57 -1.75
C ILE A 65 -14.21 5.10 -2.55
N LEU A 66 -14.39 4.73 -3.82
CA LEU A 66 -13.29 4.34 -4.70
C LEU A 66 -12.34 5.50 -4.97
N ILE A 67 -12.88 6.69 -5.27
CA ILE A 67 -12.08 7.90 -5.47
C ILE A 67 -11.38 8.31 -4.17
N ALA A 68 -12.09 8.34 -3.04
CA ALA A 68 -11.50 8.67 -1.75
C ALA A 68 -10.34 7.73 -1.38
N ARG A 69 -10.47 6.43 -1.67
CA ARG A 69 -9.41 5.44 -1.47
C ARG A 69 -8.20 5.67 -2.40
N GLY A 70 -8.45 5.99 -3.66
CA GLY A 70 -7.40 6.29 -4.63
C GLY A 70 -6.61 7.55 -4.25
N VAL A 71 -7.32 8.64 -3.92
CA VAL A 71 -6.71 9.92 -3.53
C VAL A 71 -5.93 9.80 -2.22
N SER A 72 -6.53 9.21 -1.18
CA SER A 72 -5.85 9.01 0.11
C SER A 72 -4.61 8.11 -0.02
N GLY A 73 -4.70 7.04 -0.82
CA GLY A 73 -3.55 6.17 -1.11
C GLY A 73 -2.43 6.88 -1.87
N ALA A 74 -2.76 7.71 -2.86
CA ALA A 74 -1.79 8.48 -3.63
C ALA A 74 -1.08 9.52 -2.76
N ILE A 75 -1.82 10.26 -1.94
CA ILE A 75 -1.27 11.24 -0.99
C ILE A 75 -0.35 10.53 0.01
N ALA A 76 -0.79 9.40 0.58
CA ALA A 76 0.01 8.63 1.52
C ALA A 76 1.32 8.12 0.89
N LEU A 77 1.28 7.65 -0.35
CA LEU A 77 2.48 7.21 -1.08
C LEU A 77 3.45 8.37 -1.32
N LEU A 78 2.97 9.52 -1.79
CA LEU A 78 3.81 10.69 -2.01
C LEU A 78 4.51 11.12 -0.73
N ILE A 79 3.75 11.28 0.36
CA ILE A 79 4.30 11.66 1.67
C ILE A 79 5.30 10.61 2.17
N PHE A 80 4.99 9.32 2.05
CA PHE A 80 5.85 8.24 2.53
C PHE A 80 7.20 8.22 1.81
N PHE A 81 7.19 8.36 0.48
CA PHE A 81 8.39 8.32 -0.32
C PHE A 81 9.26 9.58 -0.16
N GLU A 82 8.65 10.76 -0.03
CA GLU A 82 9.33 12.00 0.36
C GLU A 82 10.03 11.84 1.73
N LEU A 83 9.30 11.28 2.72
CA LEU A 83 9.85 10.95 4.04
C LEU A 83 11.03 9.99 3.96
N LEU A 84 10.94 8.99 3.08
CA LEU A 84 11.95 7.94 2.93
C LEU A 84 13.24 8.46 2.29
N GLN A 85 13.17 9.56 1.51
CA GLN A 85 14.36 10.24 0.99
C GLN A 85 15.05 11.11 2.06
N GLN A 86 14.29 11.72 2.98
CA GLN A 86 14.82 12.64 3.98
C GLN A 86 15.28 11.94 5.28
N ILE A 87 14.72 10.77 5.58
CA ILE A 87 14.93 10.07 6.86
C ILE A 87 15.45 8.63 6.61
N PRO A 88 16.30 8.07 7.48
CA PRO A 88 16.70 6.67 7.41
C PRO A 88 15.51 5.71 7.33
N LEU A 89 15.60 4.71 6.43
CA LEU A 89 14.59 3.65 6.21
C LEU A 89 14.09 3.00 7.51
N ALA A 90 14.97 2.82 8.50
CA ALA A 90 14.63 2.24 9.79
C ALA A 90 13.60 3.10 10.55
N THR A 91 13.79 4.42 10.58
CA THR A 91 12.87 5.36 11.25
C THR A 91 11.54 5.45 10.50
N ALA A 92 11.56 5.44 9.16
CA ALA A 92 10.35 5.42 8.34
C ALA A 92 9.52 4.14 8.59
N SER A 93 10.19 3.00 8.74
CA SER A 93 9.54 1.71 9.06
C SER A 93 8.94 1.72 10.47
N SER A 94 9.63 2.33 11.45
CA SER A 94 9.10 2.52 12.80
C SER A 94 7.85 3.39 12.83
N LEU A 95 7.81 4.45 12.03
CA LEU A 95 6.62 5.29 11.87
C LEU A 95 5.45 4.49 11.26
N ALA A 96 5.74 3.60 10.30
CA ALA A 96 4.73 2.72 9.72
C ALA A 96 4.16 1.71 10.74
N TYR A 97 4.90 1.31 11.78
CA TYR A 97 4.36 0.49 12.88
C TYR A 97 3.31 1.21 13.73
N LEU A 98 3.19 2.53 13.64
CA LEU A 98 2.11 3.29 14.26
C LEU A 98 0.83 3.28 13.44
N ALA A 99 0.88 2.88 12.16
CA ALA A 99 -0.30 2.83 11.28
C ALA A 99 -1.48 2.02 11.85
N PRO A 100 -1.31 0.86 12.53
CA PRO A 100 -2.41 0.12 13.15
C PRO A 100 -3.12 0.93 14.24
N ILE A 101 -2.41 1.79 14.99
CA ILE A 101 -2.99 2.64 16.04
C ILE A 101 -3.92 3.67 15.40
N PHE A 102 -3.41 4.43 14.43
CA PHE A 102 -4.21 5.41 13.69
C PHE A 102 -5.36 4.75 12.93
N THR A 103 -5.14 3.57 12.35
CA THR A 103 -6.18 2.78 11.67
C THR A 103 -7.28 2.37 12.65
N THR A 104 -6.93 1.95 13.87
CA THR A 104 -7.90 1.59 14.91
C THR A 104 -8.71 2.80 15.35
N ILE A 105 -8.05 3.93 15.64
CA ILE A 105 -8.72 5.17 16.03
C ILE A 105 -9.69 5.62 14.95
N ILE A 106 -9.22 5.74 13.70
CA ILE A 106 -10.06 6.16 12.57
C ILE A 106 -11.17 5.13 12.31
N GLY A 107 -10.88 3.83 12.44
CA GLY A 107 -11.84 2.74 12.26
C GLY A 107 -13.04 2.82 13.21
N ILE A 108 -12.81 3.20 14.46
CA ILE A 108 -13.89 3.46 15.44
C ILE A 108 -14.81 4.57 14.93
N PHE A 109 -14.26 5.68 14.44
CA PHE A 109 -15.05 6.83 14.00
C PHE A 109 -15.73 6.64 12.63
N LEU A 110 -15.05 5.97 11.68
CA LEU A 110 -15.50 5.88 10.29
C LEU A 110 -16.37 4.65 10.02
N VAL A 111 -16.07 3.53 10.66
CA VAL A 111 -16.78 2.23 10.46
C VAL A 111 -17.68 1.90 11.64
N GLY A 112 -17.49 2.54 12.81
CA GLY A 112 -18.26 2.25 14.01
C GLY A 112 -17.90 0.91 14.67
N GLU A 113 -16.77 0.31 14.29
CA GLU A 113 -16.35 -0.96 14.90
C GLU A 113 -15.99 -0.75 16.38
N LYS A 114 -16.69 -1.50 17.25
CA LYS A 114 -16.40 -1.51 18.67
C LYS A 114 -15.14 -2.33 18.91
N VAL A 115 -14.05 -1.65 19.25
CA VAL A 115 -12.82 -2.32 19.69
C VAL A 115 -13.12 -3.02 21.01
N LYS A 116 -13.20 -4.34 20.98
CA LYS A 116 -13.29 -5.14 22.21
C LYS A 116 -11.97 -4.99 22.97
N PRO A 117 -12.00 -4.64 24.26
CA PRO A 117 -10.81 -4.71 25.08
C PRO A 117 -10.39 -6.19 25.17
N ILE A 118 -9.10 -6.43 24.97
CA ILE A 118 -8.45 -7.74 25.14
C ILE A 118 -8.29 -8.01 26.63
#